data_AF-A0A6L4YPI4-F1
#
_entry.id   AF-A0A6L4YPI4-F1
#
_cell.length_a   1.000
_cell.length_b   1.000
_cell.length_c   1.000
_cell.angle_alpha   90.00
_cell.angle_beta   90.00
_cell.angle_gamma   90.00
#
_symmetry.space_group_name_H-M   'P 1'
#
loop_
_entity.id
_entity.type
_entity.pdbx_description
1 polymer ?
#
loop_
_entity_poly.entity_id
_entity_poly.type
_entity_poly.pdbx_seq_one_letter_code
_entity_poly.pdbx_strand_id
1 'polypeptide(L)'
;MKKIILLFAAAILIAVPAKAQLPCASEGYEEYLKANDPGYEERMQQKNEEIQGYLKNNPVPAPRAVVIIPVVFHVVWQTSQQNLSDACLIDQITSLNRDFRKLNADLSLAPSQFQAVAAD
;
A
#
# COMPACT_ATOMS: atom_id res chain seq x y z
N MET A 1 12.95 24.68 41.94
CA MET A 1 13.54 23.37 41.57
C MET A 1 12.48 22.33 41.16
N LYS A 2 11.46 22.03 41.98
CA LYS A 2 10.37 21.09 41.61
C LYS A 2 9.60 21.47 40.32
N LYS A 3 9.34 22.76 40.08
CA LYS A 3 8.68 23.27 38.86
C LYS A 3 9.52 23.11 37.59
N ILE A 4 10.85 23.19 37.70
CA ILE A 4 11.78 22.99 36.57
C ILE A 4 11.88 21.49 36.24
N ILE A 5 11.88 20.63 37.26
CA ILE A 5 11.86 19.17 37.10
C ILE A 5 10.54 18.70 36.43
N LEU A 6 9.40 19.29 36.79
CA LEU A 6 8.10 18.99 36.17
C LEU A 6 8.02 19.42 34.69
N LEU A 7 8.63 20.56 34.33
CA LEU A 7 8.69 21.02 32.93
C LEU A 7 9.61 20.14 32.07
N PHE A 8 10.73 19.67 32.62
CA PHE A 8 11.60 18.71 31.93
C PHE A 8 10.95 17.34 31.73
N ALA A 9 10.19 16.85 32.72
CA ALA A 9 9.46 15.59 32.59
C ALA A 9 8.34 15.66 31.53
N ALA A 10 7.64 16.79 31.43
CA ALA A 10 6.61 17.00 30.41
C ALA A 10 7.19 17.09 28.98
N ALA A 11 8.39 17.67 28.81
CA ALA A 11 9.06 17.75 27.51
C ALA A 11 9.54 16.37 27.00
N ILE A 12 9.90 15.45 27.91
CA ILE A 12 10.33 14.09 27.56
C ILE A 12 9.15 13.22 27.07
N LEU A 13 7.92 13.48 27.51
CA LEU A 13 6.72 12.77 27.04
C LEU A 13 6.29 13.12 25.61
N ILE A 14 6.77 14.22 25.03
CA ILE A 14 6.37 14.70 23.70
C ILE A 14 7.29 14.14 22.58
N ALA A 15 8.43 13.54 22.93
CA ALA A 15 9.45 13.11 21.98
C ALA A 15 9.39 11.63 21.58
N VAL A 16 8.24 10.95 21.73
CA VAL A 16 8.09 9.57 21.25
C VAL A 16 7.80 9.59 19.75
N PRO A 17 8.69 9.10 18.88
CA PRO A 17 8.37 8.96 17.46
C PRO A 17 7.29 7.89 17.31
N ALA A 18 6.08 8.30 16.95
CA ALA A 18 5.03 7.38 16.56
C ALA A 18 5.38 6.80 15.18
N LYS A 19 5.86 5.56 15.12
CA LYS A 19 5.94 4.84 13.85
C LYS A 19 4.52 4.42 13.45
N ALA A 20 3.83 5.32 12.77
CA ALA A 20 2.45 5.15 12.31
C ALA A 20 2.32 4.27 11.05
N GLN A 21 3.44 3.93 10.40
CA GLN A 21 3.44 3.08 9.22
C GLN A 21 3.64 1.62 9.63
N LEU A 22 2.70 0.76 9.25
CA LEU A 22 2.91 -0.68 9.35
C LEU A 22 4.09 -1.07 8.44
N PRO A 23 5.00 -1.95 8.91
CA PRO A 23 6.07 -2.45 8.06
C PRO A 23 5.48 -3.26 6.89
N CYS A 24 5.89 -2.95 5.66
CA CYS A 24 5.62 -3.78 4.49
C CYS A 24 6.79 -4.76 4.32
N ALA A 25 6.51 -6.06 4.36
CA ALA A 25 7.55 -7.09 4.27
C ALA A 25 8.03 -7.36 2.83
N SER A 26 7.34 -6.84 1.81
CA SER A 26 7.62 -7.15 0.40
C SER A 26 9.02 -6.73 -0.03
N GLU A 27 9.51 -5.58 0.44
CA GLU A 27 10.85 -5.07 0.11
C GLU A 27 11.94 -5.94 0.73
N GLY A 28 11.85 -6.23 2.04
CA GLY A 28 12.83 -7.09 2.71
C GLY A 28 12.84 -8.52 2.17
N TYR A 29 11.69 -9.03 1.73
CA TYR A 29 11.64 -10.34 1.07
C TYR A 29 12.26 -10.31 -0.34
N GLU A 30 12.08 -9.24 -1.10
CA GLU A 30 12.77 -9.04 -2.38
C GLU A 30 14.30 -9.00 -2.20
N GLU A 31 14.79 -8.26 -1.19
CA GLU A 31 16.22 -8.23 -0.86
C GLU A 31 16.75 -9.62 -0.48
N TYR A 32 15.98 -10.37 0.30
CA TYR A 32 16.31 -11.75 0.63
C TYR A 32 16.41 -12.62 -0.63
N LEU A 33 15.47 -12.51 -1.57
CA LEU A 33 15.50 -13.28 -2.82
C LEU A 33 16.71 -12.91 -3.68
N LYS A 34 17.04 -11.63 -3.83
CA LYS A 34 18.24 -11.19 -4.57
C LYS A 34 19.53 -11.78 -3.99
N ALA A 35 19.62 -11.87 -2.65
CA ALA A 35 20.80 -12.39 -1.98
C ALA A 35 20.90 -13.93 -2.01
N ASN A 36 19.77 -14.64 -2.04
CA ASN A 36 19.74 -16.10 -1.80
C ASN A 36 19.28 -16.93 -3.01
N ASP A 37 18.74 -16.32 -4.06
CA ASP A 37 18.33 -16.98 -5.30
C ASP A 37 19.09 -16.39 -6.48
N PRO A 38 20.18 -17.03 -6.94
CA PRO A 38 21.03 -16.51 -8.01
C PRO A 38 20.30 -16.23 -9.34
N GLY A 39 19.15 -16.86 -9.57
CA GLY A 39 18.35 -16.66 -10.80
C GLY A 39 17.22 -15.64 -10.64
N TYR A 40 17.03 -15.02 -9.47
CA TYR A 40 15.91 -14.12 -9.22
C TYR A 40 15.93 -12.90 -10.15
N GLU A 41 17.07 -12.20 -10.24
CA GLU A 41 17.19 -10.98 -11.04
C GLU A 41 16.97 -11.26 -12.53
N GLU A 42 17.54 -12.36 -13.04
CA GLU A 42 17.35 -12.78 -14.43
C GLU A 42 15.87 -13.04 -14.74
N ARG A 43 15.15 -13.78 -13.88
CA ARG A 43 13.72 -14.04 -14.06
C ARG A 43 12.87 -12.76 -13.99
N MET A 44 13.25 -11.80 -13.15
CA MET A 44 12.57 -10.50 -13.09
C MET A 44 12.82 -9.66 -14.33
N GLN A 45 14.05 -9.67 -14.87
CA GLN A 45 14.37 -9.02 -16.13
C GLN A 45 13.59 -9.63 -17.28
N GLN A 46 13.58 -10.96 -17.41
CA GLN A 46 12.83 -11.67 -18.45
C GLN A 46 11.34 -11.32 -18.42
N LYS A 47 10.71 -11.32 -17.23
CA LYS A 47 9.31 -10.89 -17.08
C LYS A 47 9.09 -9.45 -17.54
N ASN A 48 10.00 -8.54 -17.19
CA ASN A 48 9.88 -7.14 -17.59
C ASN A 48 9.97 -7.01 -19.13
N GLU A 49 10.91 -7.71 -19.77
CA GLU A 49 11.05 -7.74 -21.23
C GLU A 49 9.80 -8.32 -21.90
N GLU A 50 9.22 -9.40 -21.36
CA GLU A 50 7.96 -9.99 -21.83
C GLU A 50 6.80 -9.00 -21.73
N ILE A 51 6.67 -8.29 -20.60
CA ILE A 51 5.63 -7.27 -20.40
C ILE A 51 5.80 -6.13 -21.40
N GLN A 52 7.02 -5.62 -21.60
CA GLN A 52 7.27 -4.57 -22.58
C GLN A 52 6.94 -5.03 -24.01
N GLY A 53 7.32 -6.25 -24.38
CA GLY A 53 6.97 -6.86 -25.65
C GLY A 53 5.46 -6.99 -25.83
N TYR A 54 4.74 -7.43 -24.80
CA TYR A 54 3.29 -7.53 -24.80
C TYR A 54 2.63 -6.17 -25.01
N LEU A 55 3.06 -5.13 -24.27
CA LEU A 55 2.51 -3.78 -24.35
C LEU A 55 2.72 -3.13 -25.73
N LYS A 56 3.86 -3.40 -26.37
CA LYS A 56 4.14 -2.91 -27.73
C LYS A 56 3.16 -3.47 -28.76
N ASN A 57 2.77 -4.74 -28.60
CA ASN A 57 1.91 -5.45 -29.54
C ASN A 57 0.41 -5.35 -29.17
N ASN A 58 0.10 -5.01 -27.92
CA ASN A 58 -1.25 -4.89 -27.40
C ASN A 58 -1.44 -3.51 -26.76
N PRO A 59 -1.49 -2.44 -27.57
CA PRO A 59 -1.71 -1.09 -27.04
C PRO A 59 -3.04 -1.05 -26.30
N VAL A 60 -3.03 -0.59 -25.04
CA VAL A 60 -4.23 -0.50 -24.20
C VAL A 60 -5.14 0.60 -24.77
N PRO A 61 -6.35 0.26 -25.28
CA PRO A 61 -7.24 1.26 -25.84
C PRO A 61 -7.80 2.19 -24.76
N ALA A 62 -8.05 3.44 -25.16
CA ALA A 62 -8.83 4.40 -24.37
C ALA A 62 -10.26 4.48 -24.95
N PRO A 63 -11.32 4.39 -24.12
CA PRO A 63 -11.30 4.25 -22.66
C PRO A 63 -10.98 2.82 -22.21
N ARG A 64 -10.31 2.69 -21.05
CA ARG A 64 -10.07 1.40 -20.42
C ARG A 64 -11.39 0.79 -19.95
N ALA A 65 -11.57 -0.50 -20.18
CA ALA A 65 -12.70 -1.23 -19.62
C ALA A 65 -12.53 -1.40 -18.10
N VAL A 66 -13.64 -1.37 -17.36
CA VAL A 66 -13.63 -1.67 -15.93
C VAL A 66 -13.33 -3.16 -15.73
N VAL A 67 -12.26 -3.47 -15.01
CA VAL A 67 -11.88 -4.84 -14.65
C VAL A 67 -12.51 -5.19 -13.31
N ILE A 68 -13.27 -6.29 -13.27
CA ILE A 68 -13.87 -6.81 -12.04
C ILE A 68 -12.97 -7.90 -11.47
N ILE A 69 -12.42 -7.66 -10.28
CA ILE A 69 -11.59 -8.62 -9.55
C ILE A 69 -12.47 -9.24 -8.45
N PRO A 70 -12.83 -10.53 -8.53
CA PRO A 70 -13.54 -11.21 -7.44
C PRO A 70 -12.60 -11.38 -6.24
N VAL A 71 -13.07 -11.02 -5.05
CA VAL A 71 -12.28 -11.05 -3.82
C VAL A 71 -12.91 -12.00 -2.81
N VAL A 72 -12.07 -12.81 -2.17
CA VAL A 72 -12.42 -13.63 -1.01
C VAL A 72 -11.56 -13.19 0.16
N PHE A 73 -12.18 -12.88 1.30
CA PHE A 73 -11.46 -12.60 2.54
C PHE A 73 -11.31 -13.88 3.35
N HIS A 74 -10.06 -14.22 3.69
CA HIS A 74 -9.75 -15.27 4.65
C HIS A 74 -9.42 -14.63 6.00
N VAL A 75 -10.39 -14.58 6.92
CA VAL A 75 -10.18 -14.07 8.28
C VAL A 75 -9.65 -15.20 9.16
N VAL A 76 -8.36 -15.17 9.47
CA VAL A 76 -7.71 -16.13 10.39
C VAL A 76 -7.54 -15.44 11.75
N TRP A 77 -8.14 -16.01 12.79
CA TRP A 77 -8.18 -15.38 14.11
C TRP A 77 -7.98 -16.40 15.24
N GLN A 78 -7.35 -15.96 16.33
CA GLN A 78 -7.16 -16.72 17.57
C GLN A 78 -8.02 -16.18 18.72
N THR A 79 -8.25 -14.86 18.77
CA THR A 79 -9.12 -14.22 19.77
C THR A 79 -10.33 -13.56 19.12
N SER A 80 -11.42 -13.37 19.89
CA SER A 80 -12.65 -12.77 19.36
C SER A 80 -12.45 -11.35 18.84
N GLN A 81 -11.48 -10.59 19.35
CA GLN A 81 -11.14 -9.26 18.85
C GLN A 81 -10.50 -9.29 17.45
N GLN A 82 -9.88 -10.39 17.07
CA GLN A 82 -9.27 -10.58 15.74
C GLN A 82 -10.30 -11.07 14.70
N ASN A 83 -11.46 -11.56 15.16
CA ASN A 83 -12.56 -11.90 14.27
C ASN A 83 -13.27 -10.62 13.81
N LEU A 84 -12.79 -10.06 12.70
CA LEU A 84 -13.31 -8.81 12.14
C LEU A 84 -14.77 -8.97 11.69
N SER A 85 -15.56 -7.91 11.85
CA SER A 85 -16.93 -7.87 11.34
C SER A 85 -16.97 -7.71 9.83
N ASP A 86 -18.04 -8.17 9.21
CA ASP A 86 -18.28 -7.99 7.77
C ASP A 86 -18.22 -6.51 7.37
N ALA A 87 -18.70 -5.60 8.22
CA ALA A 87 -18.63 -4.16 7.99
C ALA A 87 -17.18 -3.67 7.81
N CYS A 88 -16.24 -4.18 8.62
CA CYS A 88 -14.83 -3.83 8.49
C CYS A 88 -14.23 -4.32 7.16
N LEU A 89 -14.60 -5.53 6.71
CA LEU A 89 -14.17 -6.07 5.42
C LEU A 89 -14.78 -5.29 4.24
N ILE A 90 -16.05 -4.88 4.38
CA ILE A 90 -16.75 -4.04 3.40
C ILE A 90 -16.10 -2.65 3.29
N ASP A 91 -15.68 -2.06 4.40
CA ASP A 91 -14.98 -0.77 4.39
C ASP A 91 -13.64 -0.87 3.65
N GLN A 92 -12.93 -1.99 3.79
CA GLN A 92 -11.67 -2.23 3.06
C GLN A 92 -11.90 -2.32 1.55
N ILE A 93 -12.87 -3.12 1.09
CA ILE A 93 -13.14 -3.23 -0.36
C ILE A 93 -13.70 -1.92 -0.93
N THR A 94 -14.49 -1.17 -0.14
CA THR A 94 -14.98 0.15 -0.53
C THR A 94 -13.83 1.13 -0.72
N SER A 95 -12.82 1.08 0.16
CA SER A 95 -11.63 1.93 0.06
C SER A 95 -10.80 1.57 -1.18
N LEU A 96 -10.55 0.28 -1.42
CA LEU A 96 -9.88 -0.18 -2.65
C LEU A 96 -10.63 0.29 -3.90
N ASN A 97 -11.96 0.13 -3.95
CA ASN A 97 -12.75 0.58 -5.08
C ASN A 97 -12.68 2.10 -5.28
N ARG A 98 -12.57 2.90 -4.22
CA ARG A 98 -12.36 4.35 -4.39
C ARG A 98 -10.99 4.67 -4.94
N ASP A 99 -9.94 4.09 -4.39
CA ASP A 99 -8.56 4.40 -4.76
C ASP A 99 -8.26 3.96 -6.20
N PHE A 100 -8.65 2.74 -6.57
CA PHE A 100 -8.45 2.20 -7.92
C PHE A 100 -9.32 2.87 -9.00
N ARG A 101 -10.34 3.63 -8.60
CA ARG A 101 -11.22 4.36 -9.52
C ARG A 101 -11.03 5.87 -9.46
N LYS A 102 -10.01 6.35 -8.73
CA LYS A 102 -9.77 7.79 -8.49
C LYS A 102 -10.98 8.52 -7.89
N LEU A 103 -11.75 7.82 -7.05
CA LEU A 103 -12.94 8.35 -6.36
C LEU A 103 -12.65 8.71 -4.89
N ASN A 104 -11.39 8.67 -4.48
CA ASN A 104 -10.94 9.00 -3.14
C ASN A 104 -10.92 10.53 -2.92
N ALA A 105 -11.55 11.00 -1.83
CA ALA A 105 -11.73 12.43 -1.57
C ALA A 105 -10.42 13.16 -1.23
N ASP A 106 -9.45 12.42 -0.67
CA ASP A 106 -8.12 12.91 -0.31
C ASP A 106 -7.19 13.08 -1.52
N LEU A 107 -7.61 12.74 -2.74
CA LEU A 107 -6.89 13.13 -3.96
C LEU A 107 -6.67 14.65 -4.04
N SER A 108 -7.56 15.44 -3.43
CA SER A 108 -7.42 16.89 -3.28
C SER A 108 -6.18 17.31 -2.49
N LEU A 109 -5.60 16.42 -1.69
CA LEU A 109 -4.38 16.66 -0.92
C LEU A 109 -3.09 16.41 -1.74
N ALA A 110 -3.19 15.74 -2.89
CA ALA A 110 -2.03 15.50 -3.74
C ALA A 110 -1.47 16.82 -4.29
N PRO A 111 -0.13 17.04 -4.26
CA PRO A 111 0.48 18.25 -4.80
C PRO A 111 0.05 18.55 -6.23
N SER A 112 -0.19 19.82 -6.55
CA SER A 112 -0.75 20.26 -7.84
C SER A 112 0.03 19.75 -9.05
N GLN A 113 1.37 19.65 -8.93
CA GLN A 113 2.26 19.11 -9.96
C GLN A 113 1.98 17.64 -10.32
N PHE A 114 1.34 16.86 -9.45
CA PHE A 114 1.00 15.46 -9.68
C PHE A 114 -0.46 15.23 -10.08
N GLN A 115 -1.30 16.26 -10.03
CA GLN A 115 -2.73 16.14 -10.38
C GLN A 115 -2.92 15.70 -11.85
N ALA A 116 -2.04 16.15 -12.75
CA ALA A 116 -2.09 15.82 -14.17
C ALA A 116 -1.79 14.35 -14.49
N VAL A 117 -1.10 13.63 -13.59
CA VAL A 117 -0.73 12.22 -13.78
C VAL A 117 -1.55 11.25 -12.94
N ALA A 118 -2.46 11.75 -12.08
CA ALA A 118 -3.39 10.91 -11.34
C ALA A 118 -4.38 10.21 -12.30
N ALA A 119 -4.54 8.90 -12.17
CA ALA A 119 -5.29 8.07 -13.12
C ALA A 119 -6.43 7.27 -12.46
N ASP A 120 -7.48 7.02 -13.24
CA ASP A 120 -8.47 5.95 -13.08
C ASP A 120 -8.07 4.80 -14.04
#